data_AF-A0A6N7QBL5-F1
#
_entry.id   AF-A0A6N7QBL5-F1
#
_cell.length_a   1.000
_cell.length_b   1.000
_cell.length_c   1.000
_cell.angle_alpha   90.00
_cell.angle_beta   90.00
_cell.angle_gamma   90.00
#
_symmetry.space_group_name_H-M   'P 1'
#
loop_
_entity.id
_entity.type
_entity.pdbx_description
1 polymer ?
#
loop_
_entity_poly.entity_id
_entity_poly.type
_entity_poly.pdbx_seq_one_letter_code
_entity_poly.pdbx_strand_id
1 'polypeptide(L)'
;MERMLYRNRRGSRHVAGRRLAPRAALLLTTVLLAACAGAQSSSPSITPAHTERTMSEMTPEHLAQGVVRLILAIGGRQDLVAAQVAAQTGLQVEDEGGHAFSASGTLAGGGGYTLESVADADAAPPSRLDLRFTPAPGAAPSQCTQSLAGYRQALVAAGFVPRWIAPPRQGSAGRWHFERGAVAVYAFVGKDAGEHDAQACVEMLQILVDA
;
A
#
# COMPACT_ATOMS: atom_id res chain seq x y z
N MET A 1 62.56 6.77 -4.68
CA MET A 1 62.05 6.71 -6.06
C MET A 1 60.61 7.20 -6.00
N GLU A 2 60.43 8.52 -6.00
CA GLU A 2 60.17 9.34 -7.19
C GLU A 2 58.73 9.24 -7.71
N ARG A 3 57.99 10.29 -7.31
CA ARG A 3 56.83 10.95 -7.90
C ARG A 3 56.48 10.52 -9.34
N MET A 4 55.18 10.29 -9.58
CA MET A 4 54.54 10.83 -10.79
C MET A 4 53.11 11.25 -10.48
N LEU A 5 52.95 12.57 -10.33
CA LEU A 5 51.70 13.30 -10.37
C LEU A 5 51.28 13.41 -11.84
N TYR A 6 50.10 12.90 -12.21
CA TYR A 6 49.47 13.27 -13.47
C TYR A 6 48.42 14.36 -13.21
N ARG A 7 48.74 15.55 -13.70
CA ARG A 7 47.93 16.78 -13.70
C ARG A 7 47.56 17.08 -15.17
N ASN A 8 46.47 17.84 -15.34
CA ASN A 8 45.98 18.51 -16.58
C ASN A 8 44.87 17.75 -17.33
N ARG A 9 43.85 18.40 -17.90
CA ARG A 9 43.55 19.84 -18.05
C ARG A 9 42.06 20.02 -18.42
N ARG A 10 41.50 21.12 -17.90
CA ARG A 10 40.50 22.05 -18.46
C ARG A 10 39.70 21.63 -19.70
N GLY A 11 38.39 21.77 -19.58
CA GLY A 11 37.47 22.06 -20.68
C GLY A 11 36.27 22.87 -20.19
N SER A 12 36.47 24.15 -19.86
CA SER A 12 35.37 25.12 -19.72
C SER A 12 34.99 25.64 -21.11
N ARG A 13 33.74 25.44 -21.54
CA ARG A 13 33.12 26.22 -22.62
C ARG A 13 31.75 26.70 -22.16
N HIS A 14 31.66 28.02 -21.97
CA HIS A 14 30.42 28.78 -21.99
C HIS A 14 29.93 28.93 -23.44
N VAL A 15 28.63 28.72 -23.67
CA VAL A 15 27.82 29.41 -24.70
C VAL A 15 26.42 29.50 -24.10
N ALA A 16 26.01 30.67 -23.58
CA ALA A 16 25.05 31.58 -24.19
C ALA A 16 23.85 30.82 -24.81
N GLY A 17 22.68 30.79 -24.17
CA GLY A 17 21.80 31.94 -24.10
C GLY A 17 20.78 31.86 -25.24
N ARG A 18 19.53 31.50 -24.92
CA ARG A 18 18.35 31.89 -25.70
C ARG A 18 17.14 31.92 -24.78
N ARG A 19 16.78 33.15 -24.38
CA ARG A 19 15.44 33.49 -23.91
C ARG A 19 14.52 33.51 -25.13
N LEU A 20 13.35 32.90 -24.99
CA LEU A 20 12.15 33.20 -25.76
C LEU A 20 10.95 32.92 -24.86
N ALA A 21 10.45 33.97 -24.23
CA ALA A 21 9.01 34.13 -23.96
C ALA A 21 8.43 34.92 -25.16
N PRO A 22 7.13 35.27 -25.24
CA PRO A 22 5.94 34.91 -24.45
C PRO A 22 4.74 34.55 -25.37
N ARG A 23 3.51 34.65 -24.84
CA ARG A 23 2.17 34.73 -25.52
C ARG A 23 1.41 33.40 -25.58
N ALA A 24 0.09 33.34 -25.40
CA ALA A 24 -0.93 34.28 -24.91
C ALA A 24 -2.26 33.52 -24.84
N ALA A 25 -3.14 34.01 -23.97
CA ALA A 25 -4.61 34.13 -24.09
C ALA A 25 -5.48 32.85 -24.16
N LEU A 26 -6.41 32.64 -23.20
CA LEU A 26 -7.74 33.27 -22.97
C LEU A 26 -8.82 32.80 -23.97
N LEU A 27 -9.93 32.26 -23.42
CA LEU A 27 -11.36 32.41 -23.80
C LEU A 27 -12.11 31.14 -23.31
N LEU A 28 -12.88 31.20 -22.22
CA LEU A 28 -14.29 31.64 -22.07
C LEU A 28 -15.34 30.54 -22.36
N THR A 29 -15.94 30.07 -21.27
CA THR A 29 -17.38 29.80 -21.01
C THR A 29 -18.26 29.10 -22.04
N THR A 30 -18.96 28.06 -21.57
CA THR A 30 -20.41 27.90 -21.83
C THR A 30 -21.10 27.35 -20.58
N VAL A 31 -22.03 28.16 -20.08
CA VAL A 31 -23.07 27.84 -19.09
C VAL A 31 -24.19 27.07 -19.80
N LEU A 32 -24.75 26.07 -19.15
CA LEU A 32 -26.17 25.73 -19.31
C LEU A 32 -26.71 25.13 -18.01
N LEU A 33 -27.46 25.97 -17.29
CA LEU A 33 -28.47 25.53 -16.34
C LEU A 33 -29.57 24.79 -17.09
N ALA A 34 -29.94 23.62 -16.61
CA ALA A 34 -31.27 23.06 -16.85
C ALA A 34 -31.86 22.71 -15.48
N ALA A 35 -32.79 23.55 -15.04
CA ALA A 35 -33.66 23.30 -13.91
C ALA A 35 -34.73 22.27 -14.32
N CYS A 36 -34.86 21.20 -13.55
CA CYS A 36 -36.09 20.42 -13.50
C CYS A 36 -36.60 20.43 -12.07
N ALA A 37 -37.56 21.33 -11.83
CA ALA A 37 -38.48 21.24 -10.73
C ALA A 37 -39.38 20.01 -10.95
N GLY A 38 -39.29 19.05 -10.04
CA GLY A 38 -40.18 17.90 -9.96
C GLY A 38 -40.53 17.67 -8.50
N ALA A 39 -41.52 18.43 -8.00
CA ALA A 39 -42.11 18.20 -6.70
C ALA A 39 -43.03 16.98 -6.79
N GLN A 40 -42.65 15.87 -6.16
CA GLN A 40 -43.59 14.81 -5.77
C GLN A 40 -43.33 14.48 -4.30
N SER A 41 -44.17 15.09 -3.47
CA SER A 41 -44.32 14.75 -2.06
C SER A 41 -45.04 13.40 -1.98
N SER A 42 -44.28 12.34 -1.80
CA SER A 42 -44.80 11.02 -1.41
C SER A 42 -44.28 10.74 -0.01
N SER A 43 -45.16 10.88 0.99
CA SER A 43 -44.90 10.48 2.36
C SER A 43 -44.52 9.01 2.42
N PRO A 44 -43.33 8.64 2.93
CA PRO A 44 -43.07 7.25 3.25
C PRO A 44 -43.58 6.97 4.67
N SER A 45 -44.47 5.98 4.76
CA SER A 45 -44.78 5.28 6.01
C SER A 45 -43.47 4.87 6.68
N ILE A 46 -43.26 5.32 7.91
CA ILE A 46 -42.15 4.89 8.76
C ILE A 46 -42.45 3.47 9.22
N THR A 47 -42.12 2.49 8.38
CA THR A 47 -41.81 1.15 8.86
C THR A 47 -40.41 1.24 9.47
N PRO A 48 -40.19 0.86 10.74
CA PRO A 48 -38.83 0.72 11.23
C PRO A 48 -38.24 -0.49 10.52
N ALA A 49 -37.59 -0.24 9.38
CA ALA A 49 -36.62 -1.15 8.84
C ALA A 49 -35.53 -1.25 9.91
N HIS A 50 -35.59 -2.33 10.69
CA HIS A 50 -34.42 -2.90 11.33
C HIS A 50 -33.40 -3.09 10.21
N THR A 51 -32.59 -2.05 9.97
CA THR A 51 -31.39 -2.15 9.17
C THR A 51 -30.42 -2.88 10.08
N GLU A 52 -30.60 -4.19 10.16
CA GLU A 52 -29.51 -5.09 10.48
C GLU A 52 -28.42 -4.71 9.47
N ARG A 53 -27.43 -3.94 9.93
CA ARG A 53 -26.26 -3.63 9.12
C ARG A 53 -25.63 -4.98 8.82
N THR A 54 -25.98 -5.56 7.67
CA THR A 54 -25.21 -6.64 7.08
C THR A 54 -23.80 -6.08 6.99
N MET A 55 -22.93 -6.52 7.89
CA MET A 55 -21.52 -6.16 7.83
C MET A 55 -21.06 -6.54 6.44
N SER A 56 -20.75 -5.53 5.62
CA SER A 56 -20.34 -5.75 4.25
C SER A 56 -19.12 -6.67 4.29
N GLU A 57 -19.21 -7.80 3.61
CA GLU A 57 -18.15 -8.80 3.59
C GLU A 57 -16.83 -8.15 3.15
N MET A 58 -15.74 -8.45 3.86
CA MET A 58 -14.43 -7.88 3.54
C MET A 58 -13.94 -8.46 2.20
N THR A 59 -13.84 -7.64 1.17
CA THR A 59 -13.30 -8.07 -0.12
C THR A 59 -11.76 -7.97 -0.15
N PRO A 60 -11.08 -8.74 -1.02
CA PRO A 60 -9.66 -8.55 -1.30
C PRO A 60 -9.26 -7.10 -1.59
N GLU A 61 -10.03 -6.40 -2.41
CA GLU A 61 -9.73 -5.02 -2.82
C GLU A 61 -9.89 -4.04 -1.65
N HIS A 62 -10.92 -4.22 -0.81
CA HIS A 62 -11.12 -3.40 0.38
C HIS A 62 -9.98 -3.59 1.38
N LEU A 63 -9.54 -4.83 1.60
CA LEU A 63 -8.38 -5.10 2.43
C LEU A 63 -7.12 -4.45 1.84
N ALA A 64 -6.86 -4.60 0.54
CA ALA A 64 -5.71 -4.01 -0.13
C ALA A 64 -5.65 -2.49 0.07
N GLN A 65 -6.79 -1.81 -0.15
CA GLN A 65 -6.92 -0.37 0.03
C GLN A 65 -6.72 0.03 1.50
N GLY A 66 -7.27 -0.74 2.44
CA GLY A 66 -7.09 -0.49 3.88
C GLY A 66 -5.64 -0.63 4.33
N VAL A 67 -4.94 -1.66 3.85
CA VAL A 67 -3.51 -1.87 4.12
C VAL A 67 -2.68 -0.75 3.51
N VAL A 68 -2.99 -0.30 2.29
CA VAL A 68 -2.33 0.87 1.69
C VAL A 68 -2.56 2.11 2.55
N ARG A 69 -3.80 2.40 2.96
CA ARG A 69 -4.08 3.56 3.84
C ARG A 69 -3.28 3.50 5.13
N LEU A 70 -3.20 2.32 5.75
CA LEU A 70 -2.36 2.10 6.93
C LEU A 70 -0.91 2.45 6.65
N ILE A 71 -0.30 1.86 5.62
CA ILE A 71 1.11 2.13 5.26
C ILE A 71 1.36 3.63 5.06
N LEU A 72 0.44 4.32 4.38
CA LEU A 72 0.60 5.74 4.09
C LEU A 72 0.46 6.63 5.32
N ALA A 73 -0.35 6.20 6.31
CA ALA A 73 -0.60 6.91 7.55
C ALA A 73 0.50 6.73 8.61
N ILE A 74 1.37 5.72 8.47
CA ILE A 74 2.47 5.48 9.40
C ILE A 74 3.53 6.59 9.22
N GLY A 75 3.78 7.33 10.30
CA GLY A 75 4.88 8.27 10.47
C GLY A 75 5.96 7.77 11.42
N GLY A 76 5.66 6.80 12.30
CA GLY A 76 6.60 6.18 13.22
C GLY A 76 6.01 4.99 13.99
N ARG A 77 6.81 4.36 14.87
CA ARG A 77 6.40 3.18 15.64
C ARG A 77 5.15 3.41 16.50
N GLN A 78 4.94 4.63 16.98
CA GLN A 78 3.76 5.01 17.75
C GLN A 78 2.44 4.85 16.96
N ASP A 79 2.51 4.77 15.63
CA ASP A 79 1.34 4.57 14.77
C ASP A 79 1.04 3.07 14.57
N LEU A 80 1.92 2.17 15.02
CA LEU A 80 1.72 0.71 14.97
C LEU A 80 0.94 0.22 16.22
N VAL A 81 -0.23 0.80 16.45
CA VAL A 81 -1.11 0.42 17.56
C VAL A 81 -2.42 -0.17 17.03
N ALA A 82 -2.99 -1.12 17.78
CA ALA A 82 -4.18 -1.88 17.38
C ALA A 82 -5.33 -0.98 16.89
N ALA A 83 -5.62 0.11 17.61
CA ALA A 83 -6.68 1.05 17.26
C ALA A 83 -6.44 1.75 15.90
N GLN A 84 -5.20 2.16 15.61
CA GLN A 84 -4.85 2.79 14.34
C GLN A 84 -4.91 1.77 13.20
N VAL A 85 -4.41 0.55 13.43
CA VAL A 85 -4.48 -0.54 12.45
C VAL A 85 -5.94 -0.84 12.11
N ALA A 86 -6.79 -1.04 13.12
CA ALA A 86 -8.22 -1.27 12.92
C ALA A 86 -8.89 -0.11 12.16
N ALA A 87 -8.61 1.14 12.54
CA ALA A 87 -9.20 2.31 11.90
C ALA A 87 -8.83 2.45 10.41
N GLN A 88 -7.57 2.19 10.05
CA GLN A 88 -7.10 2.36 8.67
C GLN A 88 -7.54 1.20 7.77
N THR A 89 -7.47 -0.02 8.31
CA THR A 89 -7.70 -1.25 7.54
C THR A 89 -9.16 -1.70 7.53
N GLY A 90 -9.94 -1.33 8.55
CA GLY A 90 -11.29 -1.85 8.78
C GLY A 90 -11.31 -3.27 9.35
N LEU A 91 -10.16 -3.82 9.75
CA LEU A 91 -10.07 -5.14 10.35
C LEU A 91 -10.57 -5.12 11.81
N GLN A 92 -11.11 -6.26 12.24
CA GLN A 92 -11.34 -6.52 13.66
C GLN A 92 -10.00 -6.97 14.25
N VAL A 93 -9.38 -6.08 15.04
CA VAL A 93 -8.08 -6.33 15.66
C VAL A 93 -8.29 -6.74 17.12
N GLU A 94 -7.70 -7.87 17.49
CA GLU A 94 -7.72 -8.42 18.84
C GLU A 94 -6.47 -7.93 19.59
N ASP A 95 -6.68 -7.28 20.72
CA ASP A 95 -5.59 -6.87 21.64
C ASP A 95 -5.21 -8.06 22.52
N GLU A 96 -3.95 -8.49 22.42
CA GLU A 96 -3.39 -9.61 23.17
C GLU A 96 -2.67 -9.15 24.45
N GLY A 97 -2.59 -7.83 24.67
CA GLY A 97 -1.92 -7.20 25.79
C GLY A 97 -0.45 -6.91 25.55
N GLY A 98 0.13 -6.02 26.37
CA GLY A 98 1.57 -5.72 26.31
C GLY A 98 2.06 -5.13 24.97
N HIS A 99 1.16 -4.50 24.21
CA HIS A 99 1.31 -4.00 22.84
C HIS A 99 1.19 -5.03 21.71
N ALA A 100 1.02 -6.30 22.03
CA ALA A 100 0.75 -7.34 21.03
C ALA A 100 -0.72 -7.30 20.59
N PHE A 101 -0.94 -7.49 19.29
CA PHE A 101 -2.26 -7.62 18.70
C PHE A 101 -2.20 -8.41 17.41
N SER A 102 -3.35 -8.98 17.04
CA SER A 102 -3.51 -9.72 15.79
C SER A 102 -4.87 -9.48 15.16
N ALA A 103 -5.00 -9.88 13.90
CA ALA A 103 -6.29 -9.96 13.22
C ALA A 103 -6.25 -11.13 12.25
N SER A 104 -7.38 -11.82 12.08
CA SER A 104 -7.50 -12.82 11.03
C SER A 104 -8.92 -12.87 10.50
N GLY A 105 -9.09 -13.36 9.28
CA GLY A 105 -10.41 -13.51 8.72
C GLY A 105 -10.43 -14.09 7.31
N THR A 106 -11.62 -14.48 6.90
CA THR A 106 -11.93 -14.88 5.54
C THR A 106 -12.39 -13.67 4.74
N LEU A 107 -12.01 -13.65 3.47
CA LEU A 107 -12.38 -12.63 2.50
C LEU A 107 -13.47 -13.15 1.58
N ALA A 108 -14.23 -12.22 0.98
CA ALA A 108 -15.11 -12.55 -0.13
C ALA A 108 -14.32 -13.31 -1.21
N GLY A 109 -14.87 -14.44 -1.65
CA GLY A 109 -14.18 -15.37 -2.57
C GLY A 109 -13.38 -16.48 -1.88
N GLY A 110 -13.36 -16.55 -0.54
CA GLY A 110 -12.90 -17.71 0.23
C GLY A 110 -11.41 -17.73 0.56
N GLY A 111 -10.62 -16.76 0.08
CA GLY A 111 -9.27 -16.53 0.57
C GLY A 111 -9.28 -15.98 2.00
N GLY A 112 -8.11 -15.84 2.62
CA GLY A 112 -8.01 -15.34 3.98
C GLY A 112 -6.80 -14.46 4.21
N TYR A 113 -6.75 -13.85 5.39
CA TYR A 113 -5.61 -13.09 5.87
C TYR A 113 -5.32 -13.38 7.34
N THR A 114 -4.06 -13.20 7.72
CA THR A 114 -3.65 -12.99 9.11
C THR A 114 -2.80 -11.73 9.20
N LEU A 115 -2.85 -11.06 10.34
CA LEU A 115 -2.07 -9.89 10.69
C LEU A 115 -1.52 -10.12 12.09
N GLU A 116 -0.22 -9.92 12.26
CA GLU A 116 0.45 -10.02 13.57
C GLU A 116 1.33 -8.79 13.79
N SER A 117 1.25 -8.21 15.00
CA SER A 117 2.21 -7.22 15.46
C SER A 117 3.48 -7.88 15.95
N VAL A 118 4.63 -7.29 15.63
CA VAL A 118 5.94 -7.79 16.08
C VAL A 118 6.74 -6.65 16.68
N ALA A 119 7.28 -6.89 17.88
CA ALA A 119 8.18 -5.98 18.59
C ALA A 119 9.62 -6.53 18.57
N ASP A 120 10.60 -5.62 18.60
CA ASP A 120 12.03 -6.00 18.67
C ASP A 120 12.43 -6.55 20.05
N ALA A 121 11.64 -6.25 21.08
CA ALA A 121 11.85 -6.65 22.47
C ALA A 121 10.51 -6.77 23.21
N ASP A 122 10.49 -7.58 24.27
CA ASP A 122 9.29 -7.77 25.10
C ASP A 122 8.79 -6.45 25.70
N ALA A 123 7.47 -6.25 25.66
CA ALA A 123 6.78 -5.06 26.14
C ALA A 123 7.18 -3.73 25.46
N ALA A 124 7.93 -3.78 24.35
CA ALA A 124 8.14 -2.61 23.49
C ALA A 124 6.96 -2.42 22.53
N PRO A 125 6.69 -1.18 22.08
CA PRO A 125 5.79 -0.96 20.95
C PRO A 125 6.24 -1.75 19.71
N PRO A 126 5.31 -2.20 18.85
CA PRO A 126 5.66 -2.91 17.64
C PRO A 126 6.61 -2.10 16.76
N SER A 127 7.55 -2.79 16.13
CA SER A 127 8.43 -2.28 15.09
C SER A 127 8.01 -2.77 13.70
N ARG A 128 7.16 -3.80 13.66
CA ARG A 128 6.74 -4.45 12.41
C ARG A 128 5.31 -4.97 12.48
N LEU A 129 4.63 -4.96 11.34
CA LEU A 129 3.40 -5.72 11.11
C LEU A 129 3.66 -6.76 10.03
N ASP A 130 3.28 -8.00 10.28
CA ASP A 130 3.31 -9.09 9.30
C ASP A 130 1.88 -9.41 8.87
N LEU A 131 1.55 -9.17 7.60
CA LEU A 131 0.28 -9.59 6.99
C LEU A 131 0.53 -10.75 6.04
N ARG A 132 -0.15 -11.87 6.26
CA ARG A 132 -0.08 -13.05 5.38
C ARG A 132 -1.41 -13.23 4.67
N PHE A 133 -1.35 -13.68 3.42
CA PHE A 133 -2.53 -13.93 2.62
C PHE A 133 -2.59 -15.40 2.20
N THR A 134 -3.74 -16.02 2.44
CA THR A 134 -3.98 -17.41 2.09
C THR A 134 -4.93 -17.46 0.89
N PRO A 135 -4.61 -18.20 -0.17
CA PRO A 135 -5.52 -18.40 -1.31
C PRO A 135 -6.78 -19.16 -0.89
N ALA A 136 -7.86 -18.98 -1.65
CA ALA A 136 -9.06 -19.78 -1.46
C ALA A 136 -8.74 -21.28 -1.70
N PRO A 137 -9.41 -22.22 -0.99
CA PRO A 137 -9.24 -23.64 -1.25
C PRO A 137 -9.48 -23.99 -2.72
N GLY A 138 -8.51 -24.65 -3.37
CA GLY A 138 -8.59 -25.03 -4.77
C GLY A 138 -8.34 -23.91 -5.79
N ALA A 139 -7.96 -22.71 -5.34
CA ALA A 139 -7.57 -21.63 -6.24
C ALA A 139 -6.35 -22.02 -7.10
N ALA A 140 -6.37 -21.63 -8.36
CA ALA A 140 -5.21 -21.78 -9.23
C ALA A 140 -4.05 -20.88 -8.74
N PRO A 141 -2.76 -21.21 -9.01
CA PRO A 141 -1.63 -20.38 -8.58
C PRO A 141 -1.66 -18.92 -9.04
N SER A 142 -2.38 -18.61 -10.13
CA SER A 142 -2.57 -17.25 -10.66
C SER A 142 -3.76 -16.50 -10.04
N GLN A 143 -4.60 -17.17 -9.24
CA GLN A 143 -5.74 -16.57 -8.55
C GLN A 143 -5.30 -16.09 -7.19
N CYS A 144 -4.84 -14.84 -7.14
CA CYS A 144 -4.30 -14.25 -5.94
C CYS A 144 -5.41 -13.77 -4.99
N THR A 145 -5.23 -14.00 -3.69
CA THR A 145 -5.94 -13.23 -2.67
C THR A 145 -5.54 -11.76 -2.70
N GLN A 146 -4.26 -11.48 -3.01
CA GLN A 146 -3.72 -10.14 -3.13
C GLN A 146 -2.73 -10.08 -4.28
N SER A 147 -2.85 -9.10 -5.17
CA SER A 147 -1.90 -8.90 -6.28
C SER A 147 -0.93 -7.76 -5.98
N LEU A 148 0.30 -7.86 -6.50
CA LEU A 148 1.31 -6.84 -6.30
C LEU A 148 0.94 -5.49 -6.95
N ALA A 149 0.22 -5.51 -8.08
CA ALA A 149 -0.05 -4.33 -8.91
C ALA A 149 -0.61 -3.15 -8.09
N GLY A 150 -1.64 -3.40 -7.28
CA GLY A 150 -2.30 -2.37 -6.48
C GLY A 150 -1.37 -1.74 -5.44
N TYR A 151 -0.63 -2.57 -4.70
CA TYR A 151 0.35 -2.09 -3.73
C TYR A 151 1.47 -1.30 -4.39
N ARG A 152 2.08 -1.85 -5.44
CA ARG A 152 3.20 -1.21 -6.14
C ARG A 152 2.80 0.15 -6.68
N GLN A 153 1.65 0.25 -7.33
CA GLN A 153 1.16 1.52 -7.87
C GLN A 153 0.94 2.56 -6.76
N ALA A 154 0.23 2.19 -5.70
CA ALA A 154 -0.12 3.13 -4.63
C ALA A 154 1.11 3.58 -3.83
N LEU A 155 2.02 2.67 -3.50
CA LEU A 155 3.24 2.99 -2.76
C LEU A 155 4.17 3.89 -3.57
N VAL A 156 4.38 3.61 -4.86
CA VAL A 156 5.18 4.47 -5.74
C VAL A 156 4.56 5.85 -5.88
N ALA A 157 3.23 5.94 -6.05
CA ALA A 157 2.53 7.21 -6.10
C ALA A 157 2.68 8.03 -4.81
N ALA A 158 2.85 7.36 -3.66
CA ALA A 158 3.07 7.99 -2.36
C ALA A 158 4.56 8.27 -2.03
N GLY A 159 5.45 8.12 -3.02
CA GLY A 159 6.87 8.45 -2.90
C GLY A 159 7.76 7.33 -2.34
N PHE A 160 7.25 6.10 -2.21
CA PHE A 160 8.11 4.96 -1.89
C PHE A 160 9.00 4.60 -3.09
N VAL A 161 10.27 4.29 -2.81
CA VAL A 161 11.23 3.84 -3.82
C VAL A 161 11.15 2.31 -3.95
N PRO A 162 10.72 1.76 -5.10
CA PRO A 162 10.62 0.33 -5.29
C PRO A 162 11.97 -0.28 -5.68
N ARG A 163 12.31 -1.42 -5.09
CA ARG A 163 13.50 -2.22 -5.41
C ARG A 163 13.15 -3.70 -5.42
N TRP A 164 13.43 -4.37 -6.53
CA TRP A 164 13.34 -5.82 -6.57
C TRP A 164 14.51 -6.45 -5.83
N ILE A 165 14.22 -7.47 -5.02
CA ILE A 165 15.21 -8.31 -4.36
C ILE A 165 14.98 -9.74 -4.88
N ALA A 166 15.88 -10.18 -5.74
CA ALA A 166 15.84 -11.52 -6.31
C ALA A 166 15.88 -12.60 -5.22
N PRO A 167 15.29 -13.78 -5.48
CA PRO A 167 15.43 -14.93 -4.59
C PRO A 167 16.89 -15.23 -4.27
N PRO A 168 17.25 -15.49 -3.00
CA PRO A 168 18.63 -15.80 -2.62
C PRO A 168 19.08 -17.18 -3.13
N ARG A 169 18.13 -18.06 -3.45
CA ARG A 169 18.35 -19.41 -3.96
C ARG A 169 17.25 -19.76 -4.96
N GLN A 170 17.56 -20.66 -5.88
CA GLN A 170 16.55 -21.23 -6.79
C GLN A 170 15.44 -21.88 -5.96
N GLY A 171 14.18 -21.62 -6.33
CA GLY A 171 12.99 -22.14 -5.64
C GLY A 171 12.57 -21.37 -4.39
N SER A 172 13.30 -20.32 -3.99
CA SER A 172 12.84 -19.38 -2.95
C SER A 172 12.00 -18.26 -3.57
N ALA A 173 11.12 -17.66 -2.76
CA ALA A 173 10.37 -16.46 -3.13
C ALA A 173 11.29 -15.25 -3.33
N GLY A 174 10.99 -14.45 -4.35
CA GLY A 174 11.54 -13.10 -4.49
C GLY A 174 10.72 -12.12 -3.66
N ARG A 175 11.19 -10.88 -3.54
CA ARG A 175 10.39 -9.84 -2.87
C ARG A 175 10.65 -8.46 -3.44
N TRP A 176 9.62 -7.63 -3.36
CA TRP A 176 9.77 -6.19 -3.53
C TRP A 176 10.05 -5.53 -2.20
N HIS A 177 10.97 -4.58 -2.20
CA HIS A 177 11.22 -3.66 -1.12
C HIS A 177 10.78 -2.26 -1.55
N PHE A 178 9.96 -1.61 -0.72
CA PHE A 178 9.50 -0.25 -0.90
C PHE A 178 9.94 0.56 0.32
N GLU A 179 10.63 1.67 0.10
CA GLU A 179 11.17 2.47 1.22
C GLU A 179 10.76 3.94 1.10
N ARG A 180 10.36 4.54 2.22
CA ARG A 180 10.07 5.98 2.35
C ARG A 180 10.39 6.46 3.76
N GLY A 181 11.53 7.13 3.92
CA GLY A 181 11.97 7.60 5.25
C GLY A 181 12.20 6.41 6.18
N ALA A 182 11.58 6.42 7.36
CA ALA A 182 11.70 5.36 8.35
C ALA A 182 10.77 4.16 8.10
N VAL A 183 9.97 4.16 7.02
CA VAL A 183 9.01 3.10 6.72
C VAL A 183 9.50 2.25 5.55
N ALA A 184 9.59 0.95 5.76
CA ALA A 184 9.92 -0.04 4.74
C ALA A 184 8.79 -1.07 4.60
N VAL A 185 8.44 -1.44 3.37
CA VAL A 185 7.48 -2.49 3.07
C VAL A 185 8.14 -3.56 2.22
N TYR A 186 8.09 -4.81 2.67
CA TYR A 186 8.48 -5.95 1.87
C TYR A 186 7.24 -6.72 1.40
N ALA A 187 7.08 -6.85 0.09
CA ALA A 187 6.07 -7.71 -0.51
C ALA A 187 6.72 -8.99 -1.01
N PHE A 188 6.47 -10.09 -0.31
CA PHE A 188 6.93 -11.41 -0.68
C PHE A 188 5.96 -11.98 -1.70
N VAL A 189 6.51 -12.39 -2.85
CA VAL A 189 5.74 -12.89 -3.99
C VAL A 189 6.14 -14.32 -4.29
N GLY A 190 5.22 -15.09 -4.88
CA GLY A 190 5.44 -16.51 -5.14
C GLY A 190 6.75 -16.82 -5.88
N LYS A 191 7.25 -18.05 -5.70
CA LYS A 191 8.56 -18.53 -6.19
C LYS A 191 8.84 -18.32 -7.70
N ASP A 192 7.79 -18.20 -8.50
CA ASP A 192 7.88 -18.07 -9.96
C ASP A 192 7.80 -16.59 -10.43
N ALA A 193 7.60 -15.65 -9.50
CA ALA A 193 7.48 -14.23 -9.81
C ALA A 193 8.85 -13.56 -10.07
N GLY A 194 8.87 -12.67 -11.06
CA GLY A 194 10.05 -11.87 -11.43
C GLY A 194 9.87 -10.36 -11.24
N GLU A 195 10.94 -9.60 -11.47
CA GLU A 195 10.97 -8.13 -11.35
C GLU A 195 9.94 -7.42 -12.24
N HIS A 196 9.46 -8.04 -13.31
CA HIS A 196 8.49 -7.42 -14.21
C HIS A 196 7.09 -7.99 -14.05
N ASP A 197 6.89 -8.92 -13.11
CA ASP A 197 5.60 -9.53 -12.87
C ASP A 197 4.78 -8.69 -11.88
N ALA A 198 4.05 -7.71 -12.42
CA ALA A 198 3.14 -6.89 -11.65
C ALA A 198 1.91 -7.66 -11.14
N GLN A 199 1.59 -8.82 -11.71
CA GLN A 199 0.41 -9.63 -11.34
C GLN A 199 0.74 -10.73 -10.33
N ALA A 200 2.00 -10.82 -9.91
CA ALA A 200 2.43 -11.76 -8.90
C ALA A 200 1.57 -11.71 -7.65
N CYS A 201 1.19 -12.88 -7.15
CA CYS A 201 0.46 -13.01 -5.89
C CYS A 201 1.38 -12.62 -4.73
N VAL A 202 0.89 -11.70 -3.90
CA VAL A 202 1.53 -11.35 -2.64
C VAL A 202 1.13 -12.41 -1.61
N GLU A 203 2.11 -13.15 -1.12
CA GLU A 203 1.92 -14.14 -0.05
C GLU A 203 2.00 -13.49 1.32
N MET A 204 2.84 -12.45 1.46
CA MET A 204 3.03 -11.73 2.70
C MET A 204 3.48 -10.29 2.43
N LEU A 205 2.97 -9.36 3.25
CA LEU A 205 3.51 -8.02 3.43
C LEU A 205 4.16 -7.92 4.81
N GLN A 206 5.37 -7.41 4.86
CA GLN A 206 5.99 -6.95 6.10
C GLN A 206 6.12 -5.45 6.05
N ILE A 207 5.54 -4.77 7.03
CA ILE A 207 5.62 -3.30 7.17
C ILE A 207 6.52 -3.04 8.37
N LEU A 208 7.72 -2.53 8.13
CA LEU A 208 8.71 -2.23 9.17
C LEU A 208 8.80 -0.71 9.37
N VAL A 209 9.01 -0.33 10.62
CA VAL A 209 9.23 1.05 11.01
C VAL A 209 10.48 1.15 11.88
N ASP A 210 11.47 1.88 11.37
CA ASP A 210 12.71 2.14 12.09
C ASP A 210 12.46 3.04 13.31
N ALA A 211 13.40 2.99 14.26
CA ALA A 211 13.33 3.72 15.53
C ALA A 211 13.67 5.21 15.38
#